data_AF-A0A1B6M4W5-F1
#
_entry.id   AF-A0A1B6M4W5-F1
#
_cell.length_a   1.000
_cell.length_b   1.000
_cell.length_c   1.000
_cell.angle_alpha   90.00
_cell.angle_beta   90.00
_cell.angle_gamma   90.00
#
_symmetry.space_group_name_H-M   'P 1'
#
loop_
_entity.id
_entity.type
_entity.pdbx_description
1 polymer ?
#
loop_
_entity_poly.entity_id
_entity_poly.type
_entity_poly.pdbx_seq_one_letter_code
_entity_poly.pdbx_strand_id
1 'polypeptide(L)'
;MLKLLGVLKGYLKEEEIQTDNFMFRLHHKFTTVMLLGCSLVITANQYVGSPIQCIVDGGLKKWSRAVHTFCWITSTYTMPDDFKRQVGVEVAHPGVGNDFGDEDAKKYYAYYQWVCFVLFFQAIMCYTPKYLWDVLEGGLIKSASKGMRTWIPREKDVSKKKENLIQYFIEYRTRHNMYAIRYWFCEML
;
A
#
# COMPACT_ATOMS: atom_id res chain seq x y z
N MET A 1 9.95 -16.89 3.82
CA MET A 1 8.48 -16.72 3.87
C MET A 1 7.89 -16.78 5.29
N LEU A 2 8.15 -17.82 6.11
CA LEU A 2 7.56 -17.94 7.46
C LEU A 2 7.87 -16.76 8.42
N LYS A 3 9.09 -16.20 8.38
CA LYS A 3 9.45 -15.04 9.21
C LYS A 3 8.66 -13.77 8.84
N LEU A 4 8.39 -13.56 7.55
CA LEU A 4 7.58 -12.43 7.05
C LEU A 4 6.13 -12.55 7.52
N LEU A 5 5.55 -13.75 7.47
CA LEU A 5 4.20 -14.01 7.99
C LEU A 5 4.12 -13.76 9.51
N GLY A 6 5.19 -14.07 10.26
CA GLY A 6 5.28 -13.73 11.68
C GLY A 6 5.27 -12.23 11.97
N VAL A 7 6.01 -11.44 11.18
CA VAL A 7 6.02 -9.97 11.28
C VAL A 7 4.65 -9.38 10.92
N LEU A 8 4.03 -9.86 9.83
CA LEU A 8 2.69 -9.47 9.42
C LEU A 8 1.63 -9.81 10.49
N LYS A 9 1.72 -11.00 11.09
CA LYS A 9 0.84 -11.40 12.20
C LYS A 9 1.01 -10.49 13.42
N GLY A 10 2.24 -10.08 13.72
CA GLY A 10 2.52 -9.11 14.78
C GLY A 10 1.91 -7.73 14.48
N TYR A 11 2.02 -7.27 13.24
CA TYR A 11 1.50 -5.98 12.80
C TYR A 11 -0.05 -5.92 12.74
N LEU A 12 -0.67 -7.01 12.29
CA LEU A 12 -2.13 -7.18 12.26
C LEU A 12 -2.74 -7.47 13.63
N LYS A 13 -1.92 -7.76 14.65
CA LYS A 13 -2.41 -7.97 16.00
C LYS A 13 -3.12 -6.71 16.48
N GLU A 14 -4.29 -6.91 17.05
CA GLU A 14 -5.07 -5.84 17.63
C GLU A 14 -4.38 -5.31 18.88
N GLU A 15 -4.22 -3.99 18.97
CA GLU A 15 -3.61 -3.36 20.13
C GLU A 15 -4.61 -3.35 21.30
N GLU A 16 -4.09 -3.54 22.50
CA GLU A 16 -4.91 -3.60 23.73
C GLU A 16 -5.60 -2.26 24.05
N ILE A 17 -5.00 -1.16 23.59
CA ILE A 17 -5.51 0.20 23.77
C ILE A 17 -5.72 0.77 22.38
N GLN A 18 -6.96 1.09 22.07
CA GLN A 18 -7.37 1.57 20.76
C GLN A 18 -7.61 3.07 20.83
N THR A 19 -6.75 3.83 20.17
CA THR A 19 -6.89 5.29 20.05
C THR A 19 -7.46 5.70 18.68
N ASP A 20 -7.66 4.72 17.79
CA ASP A 20 -8.06 4.90 16.40
C ASP A 20 -9.46 4.38 16.09
N ASN A 21 -10.13 5.06 15.16
CA ASN A 21 -11.40 4.63 14.56
C ASN A 21 -11.22 3.40 13.63
N PHE A 22 -12.32 2.69 13.36
CA PHE A 22 -12.33 1.51 12.50
C PHE A 22 -11.88 1.83 11.06
N MET A 23 -12.40 2.93 10.48
CA MET A 23 -12.03 3.37 9.14
C MET A 23 -10.54 3.70 9.03
N PHE A 24 -10.00 4.39 10.04
CA PHE A 24 -8.58 4.73 10.09
C PHE A 24 -7.72 3.47 10.13
N ARG A 25 -8.13 2.47 10.92
CA ARG A 25 -7.47 1.16 11.03
C ARG A 25 -7.47 0.37 9.73
N LEU A 26 -8.57 0.40 8.99
CA LEU A 26 -8.65 -0.26 7.69
C LEU A 26 -7.65 0.32 6.69
N HIS A 27 -7.47 1.65 6.68
CA HIS A 27 -6.52 2.30 5.79
C HIS A 27 -5.07 2.00 6.19
N HIS A 28 -4.68 2.31 7.42
CA HIS A 28 -3.26 2.20 7.79
C HIS A 28 -2.78 0.75 7.99
N LYS A 29 -3.65 -0.19 8.40
CA LYS A 29 -3.27 -1.61 8.55
C LYS A 29 -3.54 -2.43 7.30
N PHE A 30 -4.82 -2.55 6.91
CA PHE A 30 -5.21 -3.49 5.85
C PHE A 30 -4.76 -3.00 4.48
N THR A 31 -5.05 -1.75 4.12
CA THR A 31 -4.74 -1.21 2.79
C THR A 31 -3.23 -1.13 2.57
N THR A 32 -2.48 -0.66 3.55
CA THR A 32 -0.99 -0.67 3.51
C THR A 32 -0.42 -2.07 3.25
N VAL A 33 -0.88 -3.09 3.99
CA VAL A 33 -0.40 -4.47 3.82
C VAL A 33 -0.78 -5.03 2.44
N MET A 34 -2.00 -4.75 1.97
CA MET A 34 -2.46 -5.18 0.66
C MET A 34 -1.63 -4.54 -0.46
N LEU A 35 -1.43 -3.23 -0.43
CA LEU A 35 -0.66 -2.49 -1.43
C LEU A 35 0.82 -2.92 -1.45
N LEU A 36 1.44 -3.08 -0.27
CA LEU A 36 2.80 -3.62 -0.18
C LEU A 36 2.89 -5.06 -0.72
N GLY A 37 1.91 -5.90 -0.41
CA GLY A 37 1.83 -7.26 -0.95
C GLY A 37 1.77 -7.27 -2.48
N CYS A 38 0.89 -6.46 -3.06
CA CYS A 38 0.77 -6.30 -4.51
C CYS A 38 2.07 -5.77 -5.14
N SER A 39 2.69 -4.74 -4.54
CA SER A 39 3.98 -4.20 -4.99
C SER A 39 5.07 -5.29 -4.99
N LEU A 40 5.18 -6.06 -3.91
CA LEU A 40 6.16 -7.16 -3.81
C LEU A 40 5.94 -8.25 -4.86
N VAL A 41 4.69 -8.65 -5.12
CA VAL A 41 4.36 -9.65 -6.14
C VAL A 41 4.73 -9.16 -7.54
N ILE A 42 4.41 -7.90 -7.86
CA ILE A 42 4.76 -7.30 -9.16
C ILE A 42 6.27 -7.21 -9.31
N THR A 43 6.97 -6.70 -8.29
CA THR A 43 8.43 -6.61 -8.28
C THR A 43 9.08 -7.98 -8.45
N ALA A 44 8.58 -9.02 -7.78
CA ALA A 44 9.09 -10.38 -7.96
C ALA A 44 8.95 -10.84 -9.42
N ASN A 45 7.81 -10.56 -10.06
CA ASN A 45 7.61 -10.92 -11.47
C ASN A 45 8.49 -10.10 -12.42
N GLN A 46 8.72 -8.82 -12.12
CA GLN A 46 9.54 -7.93 -12.96
C GLN A 46 11.04 -8.24 -12.92
N TYR A 47 11.59 -8.57 -11.75
CA TYR A 47 13.03 -8.77 -11.58
C TYR A 47 13.48 -10.23 -11.66
N VAL A 48 12.64 -11.17 -11.19
CA VAL A 48 12.97 -12.61 -11.17
C VAL A 48 12.25 -13.36 -12.29
N GLY A 49 11.06 -12.89 -12.66
CA GLY A 49 10.24 -13.46 -13.72
C GLY A 49 10.59 -12.93 -15.12
N SER A 50 9.70 -13.22 -16.07
CA SER A 50 9.75 -12.69 -17.42
C SER A 50 8.56 -11.74 -17.61
N PRO A 51 8.73 -10.42 -17.45
CA PRO A 51 7.61 -9.47 -17.45
C PRO A 51 6.89 -9.41 -18.80
N ILE A 52 7.58 -9.74 -19.90
CA ILE A 52 7.03 -9.84 -21.24
C ILE A 52 7.67 -10.99 -22.00
N GLN A 53 6.88 -11.65 -22.85
CA GLN A 53 7.33 -12.66 -23.79
C GLN A 53 7.06 -12.16 -25.22
N CYS A 54 8.11 -12.14 -26.02
CA CYS A 54 8.11 -11.70 -27.40
C CYS A 54 8.19 -12.91 -28.33
N ILE A 55 7.54 -12.81 -29.49
CA ILE A 55 7.70 -13.79 -30.56
C ILE A 55 9.03 -13.51 -31.24
N VAL A 56 9.90 -14.53 -31.36
CA VAL A 56 11.24 -14.40 -31.93
C VAL A 56 11.49 -15.53 -32.93
N ASP A 57 11.91 -15.16 -34.14
CA ASP A 57 12.21 -16.12 -35.20
C ASP A 57 13.46 -16.98 -34.92
N GLY A 58 13.52 -18.13 -35.59
CA GLY A 58 14.45 -19.23 -35.28
C GLY A 58 15.93 -18.84 -35.17
N GLY A 59 16.42 -17.91 -36.00
CA GLY A 59 17.80 -17.43 -35.95
C GLY A 59 18.14 -16.58 -34.71
N LEU A 60 17.15 -15.89 -34.14
CA LEU A 60 17.29 -15.01 -32.97
C LEU A 60 16.85 -15.68 -31.67
N LYS A 61 16.34 -16.91 -31.72
CA LYS A 61 15.86 -17.66 -30.55
C LYS A 61 16.94 -17.84 -29.47
N LYS A 62 18.23 -17.89 -29.85
CA LYS A 62 19.39 -17.91 -28.93
C LYS A 62 19.48 -16.64 -28.06
N TRP A 63 18.98 -15.52 -28.56
CA TRP A 63 19.00 -14.21 -27.93
C TRP A 63 17.66 -13.80 -27.33
N SER A 64 16.71 -14.74 -27.17
CA SER A 64 15.35 -14.48 -26.70
C SER A 64 15.31 -13.64 -25.42
N ARG A 65 16.16 -13.93 -24.43
CA ARG A 65 16.24 -13.15 -23.18
C ARG A 65 16.62 -11.69 -23.42
N ALA A 66 17.60 -11.43 -24.29
CA ALA A 66 18.01 -10.06 -24.63
C ALA A 66 16.90 -9.30 -25.36
N VAL A 67 16.18 -9.99 -26.26
CA VAL A 67 15.02 -9.41 -26.96
C VAL A 67 13.90 -9.08 -25.97
N HIS A 68 13.55 -9.97 -25.04
CA HIS A 68 12.53 -9.70 -24.02
C HIS A 68 12.91 -8.49 -23.15
N THR A 69 14.17 -8.39 -22.71
CA THR A 69 14.64 -7.24 -21.94
C THR A 69 14.60 -5.96 -22.76
N PHE A 70 15.00 -6.02 -24.03
CA PHE A 70 14.94 -4.87 -24.93
C PHE A 70 13.51 -4.39 -25.15
N CYS A 71 12.56 -5.29 -25.42
CA CYS A 71 11.14 -4.98 -25.57
C CYS A 71 10.46 -4.55 -24.25
N TRP A 72 11.01 -4.93 -23.10
CA TRP A 72 10.52 -4.46 -21.81
C TRP A 72 10.99 -3.03 -21.49
N ILE A 73 12.25 -2.72 -21.78
CA ILE A 73 12.83 -1.39 -21.52
C ILE A 73 12.31 -0.39 -22.54
N THR A 74 12.30 -0.77 -23.81
CA THR A 74 11.76 0.02 -24.92
C THR A 74 10.25 -0.13 -24.89
N SER A 75 9.53 0.88 -24.40
CA SER A 75 8.08 0.83 -24.21
C SER A 75 7.34 0.21 -25.39
N THR A 76 6.38 -0.66 -25.12
CA THR A 76 5.57 -1.28 -26.16
C THR A 76 4.47 -0.33 -26.63
N TYR A 77 4.09 -0.46 -27.89
CA TYR A 77 2.93 0.21 -28.46
C TYR A 77 1.89 -0.80 -28.93
N THR A 78 0.63 -0.40 -28.93
CA THR A 78 -0.45 -1.11 -29.63
C THR A 78 -0.96 -0.27 -30.78
N MET A 79 -1.43 -0.94 -31.82
CA MET A 79 -2.12 -0.33 -32.96
C MET A 79 -3.64 -0.45 -32.75
N PRO A 80 -4.40 0.64 -32.55
CA PRO A 80 -5.84 0.61 -32.34
C PRO A 80 -6.63 -0.04 -33.49
N ASP A 81 -6.14 0.08 -34.73
CA ASP A 81 -6.80 -0.51 -35.90
C ASP A 81 -6.69 -2.04 -35.95
N ASP A 82 -5.64 -2.59 -35.35
CA ASP A 82 -5.40 -4.04 -35.27
C ASP A 82 -6.34 -4.75 -34.29
N PHE A 83 -7.15 -4.01 -33.51
CA PHE A 83 -8.22 -4.59 -32.70
C PHE A 83 -9.42 -5.07 -33.53
N LYS A 84 -9.58 -4.55 -34.76
CA LYS A 84 -10.68 -4.93 -35.67
C LYS A 84 -10.33 -6.12 -36.58
N ARG A 85 -9.06 -6.51 -36.61
CA ARG A 85 -8.51 -7.55 -37.49
C ARG A 85 -8.69 -8.95 -36.91
N GLN A 86 -8.74 -9.97 -37.77
CA GLN A 86 -8.95 -11.35 -37.32
C GLN A 86 -7.69 -11.92 -36.64
N VAL A 87 -7.85 -12.32 -35.38
CA VAL A 87 -6.79 -12.95 -34.57
C VAL A 87 -6.45 -14.33 -35.11
N GLY A 88 -5.17 -14.62 -35.29
CA GLY A 88 -4.67 -15.90 -35.79
C GLY A 88 -4.55 -15.99 -37.32
N VAL A 89 -5.02 -14.97 -38.05
CA VAL A 89 -4.86 -14.85 -39.51
C VAL A 89 -4.12 -13.57 -39.86
N GLU A 90 -4.63 -12.42 -39.42
CA GLU A 90 -4.08 -11.09 -39.75
C GLU A 90 -3.20 -10.53 -38.64
N VAL A 91 -3.50 -10.86 -37.37
CA VAL A 91 -2.77 -10.39 -36.20
C VAL A 91 -2.55 -11.51 -35.19
N ALA A 92 -1.40 -11.50 -34.49
CA ALA A 92 -1.08 -12.51 -33.47
C ALA A 92 -1.94 -12.35 -32.20
N HIS A 93 -2.30 -11.11 -31.87
CA HIS A 93 -3.17 -10.75 -30.75
C HIS A 93 -3.83 -9.38 -31.04
N PRO A 94 -5.05 -9.10 -30.55
CA PRO A 94 -5.67 -7.78 -30.73
C PRO A 94 -4.74 -6.65 -30.31
N GLY A 95 -4.57 -5.66 -31.18
CA GLY A 95 -3.72 -4.50 -30.97
C GLY A 95 -2.21 -4.71 -31.21
N VAL A 96 -1.80 -5.92 -31.60
CA VAL A 96 -0.41 -6.25 -31.93
C VAL A 96 -0.29 -6.47 -33.45
N GLY A 97 0.34 -5.51 -34.13
CA GLY A 97 0.65 -5.63 -35.55
C GLY A 97 1.85 -4.78 -35.96
N ASN A 98 2.23 -4.92 -37.23
CA ASN A 98 3.41 -4.27 -37.77
C ASN A 98 3.18 -2.78 -37.98
N ASP A 99 4.25 -2.01 -37.84
CA ASP A 99 4.27 -0.59 -38.16
C ASP A 99 4.18 -0.40 -39.68
N PHE A 100 3.08 0.19 -40.16
CA PHE A 100 2.88 0.52 -41.57
C PHE A 100 3.34 1.95 -41.91
N GLY A 101 4.10 2.60 -41.01
CA GLY A 101 4.65 3.95 -41.22
C GLY A 101 3.71 5.08 -40.79
N ASP A 102 2.63 4.76 -40.07
CA ASP A 102 1.72 5.74 -39.48
C ASP A 102 2.07 5.92 -37.99
N GLU A 103 2.76 7.02 -37.66
CA GLU A 103 3.17 7.32 -36.29
C GLU A 103 1.99 7.69 -35.39
N ASP A 104 0.94 8.31 -35.95
CA ASP A 104 -0.24 8.77 -35.20
C ASP A 104 -1.14 7.60 -34.78
N ALA A 105 -1.01 6.46 -35.46
CA ALA A 105 -1.75 5.25 -35.13
C ALA A 105 -1.17 4.48 -33.93
N LYS A 106 -0.01 4.86 -33.37
CA LYS A 106 0.64 4.11 -32.27
C LYS A 106 0.23 4.62 -30.89
N LYS A 107 -0.22 3.70 -30.02
CA LYS A 107 -0.46 4.00 -28.60
C LYS A 107 0.56 3.32 -27.69
N TYR A 108 1.38 4.11 -27.00
CA TYR A 108 2.45 3.62 -26.13
C TYR A 108 1.99 3.35 -24.68
N TYR A 109 2.55 2.31 -24.05
CA TYR A 109 2.29 1.97 -22.65
C TYR A 109 3.57 1.86 -21.83
N ALA A 110 4.00 2.97 -21.23
CA ALA A 110 5.17 2.99 -20.34
C ALA A 110 4.84 2.71 -18.86
N TYR A 111 3.55 2.65 -18.48
CA TYR A 111 3.14 2.64 -17.07
C TYR A 111 3.49 1.34 -16.33
N TYR A 112 3.62 0.21 -17.03
CA TYR A 112 3.91 -1.10 -16.42
C TYR A 112 5.22 -1.13 -15.62
N GLN A 113 6.21 -0.33 -16.01
CA GLN A 113 7.49 -0.21 -15.30
C GLN A 113 7.32 0.52 -13.96
N TRP A 114 6.38 1.47 -13.86
CA TRP A 114 6.24 2.36 -12.71
C TRP A 114 5.21 1.90 -11.68
N VAL A 115 4.29 1.01 -12.06
CA VAL A 115 3.19 0.55 -11.18
C VAL A 115 3.70 0.01 -9.83
N CYS A 116 4.81 -0.74 -9.82
CA CYS A 116 5.37 -1.29 -8.59
C CYS A 116 5.82 -0.20 -7.60
N PHE A 117 6.42 0.88 -8.11
CA PHE A 117 6.86 2.03 -7.31
C PHE A 117 5.67 2.86 -6.83
N VAL A 118 4.69 3.11 -7.70
CA VAL A 118 3.48 3.87 -7.33
C VAL A 118 2.75 3.16 -6.19
N LEU A 119 2.54 1.84 -6.29
CA LEU A 119 1.90 1.06 -5.23
C LEU A 119 2.70 1.07 -3.92
N PHE A 120 4.02 1.03 -4.01
CA PHE A 120 4.90 1.12 -2.83
C PHE A 120 4.78 2.48 -2.13
N PHE A 121 4.85 3.58 -2.88
CA PHE A 121 4.70 4.93 -2.32
C PHE A 121 3.28 5.18 -1.80
N GLN A 122 2.26 4.66 -2.50
CA GLN A 122 0.88 4.73 -2.05
C GLN A 122 0.70 4.01 -0.70
N ALA A 123 1.34 2.86 -0.50
CA ALA A 123 1.31 2.17 0.79
C ALA A 123 1.96 2.99 1.91
N ILE A 124 3.09 3.66 1.63
CA ILE A 124 3.73 4.57 2.58
C ILE A 124 2.79 5.74 2.92
N MET A 125 2.13 6.32 1.93
CA MET A 125 1.16 7.39 2.15
C MET A 125 -0.01 6.92 3.04
N CYS A 126 -0.56 5.72 2.82
CA CYS A 126 -1.61 5.16 3.68
C CYS A 126 -1.15 4.89 5.13
N TYR A 127 0.14 4.63 5.36
CA TYR A 127 0.70 4.46 6.69
C TYR A 127 1.03 5.78 7.40
N THR A 128 1.28 6.84 6.63
CA THR A 128 1.72 8.15 7.12
C THR A 128 0.79 8.78 8.16
N PRO A 129 -0.55 8.78 7.98
CA PRO A 129 -1.47 9.32 8.96
C PRO A 129 -1.33 8.68 10.36
N LYS A 130 -1.17 7.35 10.41
CA LYS A 130 -0.98 6.62 11.67
C LYS A 130 0.35 6.97 12.33
N TYR A 131 1.42 7.05 11.54
CA TYR A 131 2.72 7.46 12.05
C TYR A 131 2.67 8.88 12.64
N LEU A 132 2.05 9.84 11.94
CA LEU A 132 1.85 11.19 12.46
C LEU A 132 1.01 11.17 13.74
N TRP A 133 -0.07 10.40 13.77
CA TRP A 133 -0.93 10.29 14.94
C TRP A 133 -0.16 9.77 16.16
N ASP A 134 0.64 8.72 16.02
CA ASP A 134 1.44 8.17 17.11
C ASP A 134 2.44 9.18 17.69
N VAL A 135 3.07 9.97 16.83
CA VAL A 135 3.99 11.04 17.23
C VAL A 135 3.26 12.19 17.92
N LEU A 136 2.08 12.58 17.42
CA LEU A 136 1.27 13.68 17.94
C LEU A 136 0.54 13.33 19.24
N GLU A 137 0.10 12.08 19.40
CA GLU A 137 -0.57 11.56 20.59
C GLU A 137 0.40 11.42 21.77
N GLY A 138 1.65 11.03 21.49
CA GLY A 138 2.71 10.92 22.49
C GLY A 138 2.42 9.90 23.60
N GLY A 139 1.48 8.97 23.38
CA GLY A 139 1.08 7.94 24.34
C GLY A 139 0.29 8.46 25.55
N LEU A 140 -0.42 9.60 25.40
CA LEU A 140 -1.26 10.17 26.46
C LEU A 140 -2.34 9.17 26.92
N ILE A 141 -3.12 8.59 26.00
CA ILE A 141 -4.19 7.66 26.34
C ILE A 141 -3.61 6.37 26.93
N LYS A 142 -2.47 5.92 26.40
CA LYS A 142 -1.77 4.74 26.92
C LYS A 142 -1.29 4.92 28.36
N SER A 143 -0.82 6.11 28.70
CA SER A 143 -0.40 6.46 30.06
C SER A 143 -1.60 6.62 30.99
N ALA A 144 -2.66 7.26 30.53
CA ALA A 144 -3.90 7.44 31.28
C ALA A 144 -4.59 6.10 31.60
N SER A 145 -4.58 5.15 30.66
CA SER A 145 -5.20 3.83 30.81
C SER A 145 -4.38 2.81 31.60
N LYS A 146 -3.09 3.09 31.81
CA LYS A 146 -2.17 2.19 32.51
C LYS A 146 -2.62 1.95 33.96
N GLY A 147 -2.86 0.68 34.30
CA GLY A 147 -3.25 0.29 35.66
C GLY A 147 -4.72 0.48 36.00
N MET A 148 -5.59 0.74 35.01
CA MET A 148 -7.05 0.61 35.14
C MET A 148 -7.55 -0.81 34.83
N ARG A 149 -6.82 -1.58 34.01
CA ARG A 149 -7.16 -2.96 33.60
C ARG A 149 -6.43 -4.04 34.41
N THR A 150 -6.28 -3.87 35.72
CA THR A 150 -5.68 -4.92 36.57
C THR A 150 -6.68 -6.03 36.85
N TRP A 151 -6.27 -7.30 36.66
CA TRP A 151 -7.11 -8.49 36.89
C TRP A 151 -7.61 -8.62 38.34
N ILE A 152 -6.91 -8.00 39.31
CA ILE A 152 -7.33 -7.88 40.71
C ILE A 152 -7.48 -6.40 41.06
N PRO A 153 -8.68 -5.82 40.97
CA PRO A 153 -8.91 -4.44 41.34
C PRO A 153 -9.07 -4.34 42.87
N ARG A 154 -8.24 -3.53 43.54
CA ARG A 154 -8.63 -2.94 44.84
C ARG A 154 -9.57 -1.78 44.56
N GLU A 155 -10.85 -1.91 44.92
CA GLU A 155 -11.87 -0.88 44.64
C GLU A 155 -11.45 0.54 45.06
N LYS A 156 -10.80 0.68 46.22
CA LYS A 156 -10.32 1.98 46.73
C LYS A 156 -9.26 2.63 45.83
N ASP A 157 -8.37 1.84 45.22
CA ASP A 157 -7.30 2.34 44.36
C ASP A 157 -7.83 2.74 42.97
N VAL A 158 -8.83 2.02 42.46
CA VAL A 158 -9.49 2.34 41.18
C VAL A 158 -10.30 3.63 41.29
N SER A 159 -11.10 3.79 42.35
CA SER A 159 -11.92 4.99 42.57
C SER A 159 -11.07 6.25 42.68
N LYS A 160 -9.96 6.20 43.43
CA LYS A 160 -9.05 7.35 43.60
C LYS A 160 -8.34 7.73 42.29
N LYS A 161 -7.93 6.73 41.48
CA LYS A 161 -7.36 6.99 40.14
C LYS A 161 -8.37 7.59 39.18
N LYS A 162 -9.61 7.10 39.20
CA LYS A 162 -10.71 7.64 38.38
C LYS A 162 -10.96 9.11 38.71
N GLU A 163 -11.00 9.45 39.99
CA GLU A 163 -11.20 10.82 40.46
C GLU A 163 -10.06 11.75 40.02
N ASN A 164 -8.80 11.31 40.20
CA ASN A 164 -7.63 12.06 39.71
C ASN A 164 -7.65 12.26 38.18
N LEU A 165 -8.08 11.26 37.40
CA LEU A 165 -8.22 11.37 35.95
C LEU A 165 -9.31 12.38 35.56
N ILE A 166 -10.48 12.32 36.22
CA ILE A 166 -11.58 13.27 35.98
C ILE A 166 -11.11 14.69 36.28
N GLN A 167 -10.44 14.90 37.42
CA GLN A 167 -9.90 16.21 37.79
C GLN A 167 -8.91 16.73 36.74
N TYR A 168 -8.01 15.87 36.27
CA TYR A 168 -7.09 16.20 35.17
C TYR A 168 -7.82 16.61 33.88
N PHE A 169 -8.84 15.86 33.44
CA PHE A 169 -9.58 16.19 32.21
C PHE A 169 -10.34 17.50 32.31
N ILE A 170 -10.87 17.83 33.50
CA ILE A 170 -11.56 19.10 33.74
C ILE A 170 -10.57 20.26 33.69
N GLU A 171 -9.40 20.11 34.31
CA GLU A 171 -8.37 21.14 34.40
C GLU A 171 -7.70 21.44 33.05
N TYR A 172 -7.50 20.43 32.20
CA TYR A 172 -6.79 20.56 30.91
C TYR A 172 -7.68 20.59 29.66
N ARG A 173 -8.98 20.90 29.79
CA ARG A 173 -9.98 20.85 28.70
C ARG A 173 -9.55 21.57 27.40
N THR A 174 -8.95 22.76 27.49
CA THR A 174 -8.53 23.54 26.30
C THR A 174 -7.38 22.87 25.53
N ARG A 175 -6.49 22.17 26.24
CA ARG A 175 -5.38 21.40 25.63
C ARG A 175 -5.91 20.17 24.89
N HIS A 176 -7.03 19.61 25.31
CA HIS A 176 -7.71 18.50 24.63
C HIS A 176 -8.42 18.92 23.33
N ASN A 177 -8.80 20.19 23.16
CA ASN A 177 -9.30 20.68 21.86
C ASN A 177 -8.22 20.57 20.78
N MET A 178 -6.97 20.92 21.12
CA MET A 178 -5.83 20.76 20.21
C MET A 178 -5.57 19.28 19.86
N TYR A 179 -5.80 18.37 20.81
CA TYR A 179 -5.72 16.93 20.57
C TYR A 179 -6.76 16.46 19.55
N ALA A 180 -8.02 16.91 19.67
CA ALA A 180 -9.08 16.58 18.73
C ALA A 180 -8.81 17.13 17.31
N ILE A 181 -8.29 18.36 17.21
CA ILE A 181 -7.91 18.95 15.91
C ILE A 181 -6.80 18.13 15.24
N ARG A 182 -5.77 17.73 15.98
CA ARG A 182 -4.70 16.86 15.47
C ARG A 182 -5.23 15.52 14.98
N TYR A 183 -6.18 14.93 15.72
CA TYR A 183 -6.80 13.67 15.33
C TYR A 183 -7.57 13.80 14.02
N TRP A 184 -8.45 14.81 13.90
CA TRP A 184 -9.21 15.04 12.67
C TRP A 184 -8.32 15.37 11.47
N PHE A 185 -7.23 16.10 11.69
CA PHE A 185 -6.23 16.32 10.65
C PHE A 185 -5.63 15.00 10.16
N CYS A 186 -5.28 14.08 11.06
CA CYS A 186 -4.78 12.76 10.68
C CYS A 186 -5.87 11.89 10.04
N GLU A 187 -7.14 12.01 10.43
CA GLU A 187 -8.24 11.24 9.82
C GLU A 187 -8.60 11.73 8.41
N MET A 188 -8.36 13.01 8.11
CA MET A 188 -8.55 13.60 6.78
C MET A 188 -7.42 13.24 5.80
N LEU A 189 -6.21 12.99 6.30
CA LEU A 189 -5.01 12.67 5.52
C LEU A 189 -5.02 11.22 5.03
#